data_AF-A0A2S2P546-F1
#
_entry.id   AF-A0A2S2P546-F1
#
_cell.length_a   1.000
_cell.length_b   1.000
_cell.length_c   1.000
_cell.angle_alpha   90.00
_cell.angle_beta   90.00
_cell.angle_gamma   90.00
#
_symmetry.space_group_name_H-M   'P 1'
#
loop_
_entity.id
_entity.type
_entity.pdbx_description
1 polymer ?
#
loop_
_entity_poly.entity_id
_entity_poly.type
_entity_poly.pdbx_seq_one_letter_code
_entity_poly.pdbx_strand_id
1 'polypeptide(L)'
;ILKQNNKVNWAKQGFSKNLYKRVPTDVRSRYERYFNDELWKLQWYEQDYRNNYKNEMLLDMNLVPVYEEFKFTGKGIRVAIIDDGLEYTHDDLKDNYDEEISINLNWNKKDPMPRYEDPTNTHGTRCAGEIAMAANNTKCGVGVAYNAKVGGIVLLDGKTDDEMEARALINANSLVDIYSGSWGPKDDGLMVDGPGVMAQMAFEIGATKVTSDINNTCTLSHTGTSAAAPLAAGVIALALEANIVAI
;
A
#
# COMPACT_ATOMS: atom_id res chain seq x y z
N ILE A 1 11.58 37.95 3.91
CA ILE A 1 12.80 37.62 4.70
C ILE A 1 13.60 36.49 4.03
N LEU A 2 12.99 35.39 3.57
CA LEU A 2 13.71 34.31 2.85
C LEU A 2 14.18 34.65 1.43
N LYS A 3 13.45 35.51 0.69
CA LYS A 3 13.81 35.92 -0.70
C LYS A 3 15.15 36.68 -0.84
N GLN A 4 15.73 37.14 0.26
CA GLN A 4 16.98 37.92 0.27
C GLN A 4 18.18 37.13 0.83
N ASN A 5 17.98 35.85 1.19
CA ASN A 5 19.05 35.03 1.76
C ASN A 5 19.80 34.29 0.64
N ASN A 6 21.02 34.74 0.38
CA ASN A 6 21.99 34.23 -0.58
C ASN A 6 22.56 32.83 -0.25
N LYS A 7 22.12 32.20 0.86
CA LYS A 7 22.38 30.78 1.16
C LYS A 7 21.24 29.85 0.74
N VAL A 8 20.13 30.37 0.21
CA VAL A 8 18.98 29.57 -0.23
C VAL A 8 19.09 29.29 -1.73
N ASN A 9 19.40 28.04 -2.08
CA ASN A 9 19.26 27.55 -3.44
C ASN A 9 17.78 27.25 -3.71
N TRP A 10 17.12 28.12 -4.46
CA TRP A 10 15.73 27.92 -4.86
C TRP A 10 15.63 26.82 -5.90
N ALA A 11 14.82 25.78 -5.63
CA ALA A 11 14.43 24.83 -6.65
C ALA A 11 13.64 25.56 -7.75
N LYS A 12 13.87 25.19 -9.02
CA LYS A 12 13.04 25.69 -10.13
C LYS A 12 11.60 25.26 -9.88
N GLN A 13 10.66 26.19 -10.03
CA GLN A 13 9.24 25.89 -9.96
C GLN A 13 8.91 24.79 -10.98
N GLY A 14 8.33 23.68 -10.50
CA GLY A 14 7.90 22.58 -11.36
C GLY A 14 6.79 23.05 -12.31
N PHE A 15 6.83 22.59 -13.55
CA PHE A 15 5.76 22.84 -14.51
C PHE A 15 4.64 21.82 -14.27
N SER A 16 3.39 22.29 -14.17
CA SER A 16 2.23 21.41 -14.21
C SER A 16 2.10 20.84 -15.63
N LYS A 17 2.09 19.51 -15.75
CA LYS A 17 1.70 18.82 -16.98
C LYS A 17 0.26 18.36 -16.84
N ASN A 18 -0.57 18.68 -17.82
CA ASN A 18 -1.86 18.02 -17.98
C ASN A 18 -1.61 16.56 -18.37
N LEU A 19 -1.84 15.66 -17.43
CA LEU A 19 -1.83 14.21 -17.66
C LEU A 19 -3.23 13.80 -18.09
N TYR A 20 -3.34 13.14 -19.23
CA TYR A 20 -4.59 12.56 -19.70
C TYR A 20 -4.65 11.10 -19.26
N LYS A 21 -5.81 10.68 -18.72
CA LYS A 21 -6.07 9.26 -18.41
C LYS A 21 -5.98 8.47 -19.71
N ARG A 22 -5.18 7.40 -19.74
CA ARG A 22 -5.06 6.53 -20.91
C ARG A 22 -6.45 5.95 -21.22
N VAL A 23 -6.90 6.12 -22.46
CA VAL A 23 -8.14 5.52 -22.98
C VAL A 23 -7.87 4.08 -23.43
N PRO A 24 -8.86 3.17 -23.33
CA PRO A 24 -8.73 1.81 -23.86
C PRO A 24 -8.34 1.83 -25.33
N THR A 25 -7.31 1.08 -25.70
CA THR A 25 -6.89 0.84 -27.09
C THR A 25 -7.27 -0.58 -27.50
N ASP A 26 -7.35 -0.88 -28.80
CA ASP A 26 -7.66 -2.22 -29.33
C ASP A 26 -6.57 -3.28 -29.07
N VAL A 27 -5.55 -2.96 -28.27
CA VAL A 27 -4.42 -3.85 -27.97
C VAL A 27 -4.75 -4.68 -26.74
N ARG A 28 -4.66 -6.01 -26.88
CA ARG A 28 -5.07 -6.98 -25.85
C ARG A 28 -3.85 -7.56 -25.17
N SER A 29 -3.82 -7.58 -23.83
CA SER A 29 -2.79 -8.29 -23.08
C SER A 29 -2.88 -9.80 -23.36
N ARG A 30 -1.74 -10.50 -23.38
CA ARG A 30 -1.73 -11.98 -23.35
C ARG A 30 -2.43 -12.55 -22.12
N TYR A 31 -2.58 -11.75 -21.05
CA TYR A 31 -3.23 -12.13 -19.79
C TYR A 31 -4.68 -11.63 -19.68
N GLU A 32 -5.28 -11.11 -20.76
CA GLU A 32 -6.65 -10.55 -20.75
C GLU A 32 -7.70 -11.54 -20.21
N ARG A 33 -7.43 -12.85 -20.32
CA ARG A 33 -8.32 -13.94 -19.88
C ARG A 33 -7.83 -14.69 -18.64
N TYR A 34 -6.80 -14.18 -17.96
CA TYR A 34 -6.23 -14.84 -16.80
C TYR A 34 -7.20 -14.84 -15.61
N PHE A 35 -7.91 -13.72 -15.41
CA PHE A 35 -8.99 -13.58 -14.45
C PHE A 35 -10.33 -13.29 -15.14
N ASN A 36 -11.43 -13.68 -14.49
CA ASN A 36 -12.79 -13.52 -15.04
C ASN A 36 -13.49 -12.20 -14.66
N ASP A 37 -12.80 -11.35 -13.89
CA ASP A 37 -13.35 -10.13 -13.30
C ASP A 37 -13.60 -9.02 -14.36
N GLU A 38 -14.70 -8.29 -14.20
CA GLU A 38 -15.29 -7.40 -15.22
C GLU A 38 -14.32 -6.33 -15.75
N LEU A 39 -13.52 -5.78 -14.84
CA LEU A 39 -12.58 -4.68 -15.04
C LEU A 39 -11.13 -5.16 -15.03
N TRP A 40 -10.85 -6.48 -14.94
CA TRP A 40 -9.48 -7.03 -15.02
C TRP A 40 -8.74 -6.42 -16.22
N LYS A 41 -9.42 -6.38 -17.37
CA LYS A 41 -8.95 -5.82 -18.65
C LYS A 41 -8.68 -4.32 -18.67
N LEU A 42 -8.92 -3.61 -17.57
CA LEU A 42 -8.58 -2.19 -17.41
C LEU A 42 -7.43 -1.97 -16.41
N GLN A 43 -6.99 -3.01 -15.69
CA GLN A 43 -5.88 -2.93 -14.71
C GLN A 43 -4.52 -3.02 -15.39
N TRP A 44 -4.19 -1.97 -16.13
CA TRP A 44 -2.96 -1.87 -16.95
C TRP A 44 -1.67 -1.97 -16.15
N TYR A 45 -1.74 -1.69 -14.85
CA TYR A 45 -0.61 -1.72 -13.92
C TYR A 45 -0.26 -3.15 -13.48
N GLU A 46 -1.17 -4.12 -13.61
CA GLU A 46 -0.89 -5.55 -13.33
C GLU A 46 -0.66 -6.38 -14.59
N GLN A 47 -1.33 -6.00 -15.69
CA GLN A 47 -1.18 -6.65 -16.98
C GLN A 47 -1.01 -5.62 -18.11
N ASP A 48 0.21 -5.48 -18.60
CA ASP A 48 0.51 -4.61 -19.72
C ASP A 48 -0.26 -5.09 -20.97
N TYR A 49 -1.06 -4.19 -21.53
CA TYR A 49 -1.93 -4.44 -22.68
C TYR A 49 -1.21 -4.34 -24.03
N ARG A 50 0.08 -4.00 -24.07
CA ARG A 50 0.79 -3.74 -25.33
C ARG A 50 1.37 -5.02 -25.94
N ASN A 51 0.87 -5.40 -27.12
CA ASN A 51 1.33 -6.58 -27.88
C ASN A 51 2.64 -6.40 -28.66
N ASN A 52 3.31 -5.24 -28.59
CA ASN A 52 4.59 -5.02 -29.30
C ASN A 52 5.79 -5.42 -28.43
N TYR A 53 5.86 -6.71 -28.07
CA TYR A 53 6.86 -7.29 -27.18
C TYR A 53 8.29 -7.36 -27.73
N LYS A 54 8.53 -7.00 -29.01
CA LYS A 54 9.83 -7.29 -29.61
C LYS A 54 10.96 -6.35 -29.19
N ASN A 55 10.69 -5.16 -28.63
CA ASN A 55 11.74 -4.19 -28.23
C ASN A 55 11.27 -3.11 -27.21
N GLU A 56 10.14 -3.28 -26.54
CA GLU A 56 9.63 -2.27 -25.59
C GLU A 56 9.73 -2.76 -24.13
N MET A 57 10.08 -1.85 -23.21
CA MET A 57 10.03 -2.11 -21.77
C MET A 57 8.58 -2.39 -21.34
N LEU A 58 8.40 -3.40 -20.48
CA LEU A 58 7.13 -3.62 -19.77
C LEU A 58 6.84 -2.39 -18.88
N LEU A 59 5.58 -1.94 -18.87
CA LEU A 59 5.13 -0.78 -18.10
C LEU A 59 4.09 -1.17 -17.03
N ASP A 60 4.06 -2.44 -16.65
CA ASP A 60 3.30 -2.99 -15.53
C ASP A 60 4.25 -3.39 -14.38
N MET A 61 3.66 -3.89 -13.29
CA MET A 61 4.39 -4.45 -12.14
C MET A 61 4.86 -5.89 -12.37
N ASN A 62 4.67 -6.46 -13.57
CA ASN A 62 5.01 -7.83 -13.92
C ASN A 62 4.44 -8.89 -12.94
N LEU A 63 3.18 -8.73 -12.55
CA LEU A 63 2.55 -9.55 -11.50
C LEU A 63 1.99 -10.87 -12.00
N VAL A 64 1.49 -10.93 -13.24
CA VAL A 64 0.84 -12.17 -13.72
C VAL A 64 1.78 -13.38 -13.74
N PRO A 65 3.07 -13.27 -14.13
CA PRO A 65 4.02 -14.36 -13.94
C PRO A 65 4.19 -14.79 -12.48
N VAL A 66 4.05 -13.87 -11.52
CA VAL A 66 4.10 -14.20 -10.08
C VAL A 66 2.95 -15.11 -9.67
N TYR A 67 1.75 -14.82 -10.18
CA TYR A 67 0.58 -15.65 -9.96
C TYR A 67 0.64 -16.98 -10.72
N GLU A 68 1.09 -16.97 -11.98
CA GLU A 68 1.06 -18.11 -12.89
C GLU A 68 2.19 -19.11 -12.61
N GLU A 69 3.40 -18.63 -12.37
CA GLU A 69 4.59 -19.47 -12.23
C GLU A 69 4.87 -19.82 -10.76
N PHE A 70 4.84 -18.82 -9.87
CA PHE A 70 5.20 -19.00 -8.45
C PHE A 70 4.02 -19.29 -7.52
N LYS A 71 2.78 -19.10 -8.00
CA LYS A 71 1.55 -19.31 -7.21
C LYS A 71 1.50 -18.46 -5.94
N PHE A 72 2.19 -17.32 -5.92
CA PHE A 72 2.12 -16.36 -4.81
C PHE A 72 0.94 -15.41 -5.03
N THR A 73 0.08 -15.31 -4.02
CA THR A 73 -1.17 -14.54 -4.11
C THR A 73 -1.44 -13.70 -2.85
N GLY A 74 -0.44 -13.55 -1.97
CA GLY A 74 -0.59 -12.93 -0.65
C GLY A 74 -1.25 -13.80 0.42
N LYS A 75 -1.52 -15.08 0.14
CA LYS A 75 -2.19 -15.98 1.10
C LYS A 75 -1.40 -16.06 2.42
N GLY A 76 -2.09 -15.82 3.53
CA GLY A 76 -1.50 -15.87 4.87
C GLY A 76 -0.89 -14.55 5.34
N ILE A 77 -0.87 -13.52 4.49
CA ILE A 77 -0.43 -12.17 4.84
C ILE A 77 -1.64 -11.32 5.28
N ARG A 78 -1.43 -10.47 6.28
CA ARG A 78 -2.41 -9.54 6.85
C ARG A 78 -1.96 -8.09 6.64
N VAL A 79 -2.78 -7.33 5.94
CA VAL A 79 -2.53 -5.91 5.62
C VAL A 79 -3.56 -5.03 6.29
N ALA A 80 -3.13 -4.03 7.05
CA ALA A 80 -4.02 -3.04 7.67
C ALA A 80 -3.98 -1.72 6.91
N ILE A 81 -5.15 -1.20 6.55
CA ILE A 81 -5.32 0.08 5.86
C ILE A 81 -5.62 1.17 6.88
N ILE A 82 -4.71 2.12 7.07
CA ILE A 82 -4.87 3.27 7.98
C ILE A 82 -5.45 4.44 7.17
N ASP A 83 -6.75 4.65 7.24
CA ASP A 83 -7.45 5.58 6.35
C ASP A 83 -8.82 6.07 6.88
N ASP A 84 -9.77 6.39 6.00
CA ASP A 84 -11.10 6.95 6.27
C ASP A 84 -12.21 5.89 6.50
N GLY A 85 -11.91 4.61 6.32
CA GLY A 85 -12.86 3.52 6.48
C GLY A 85 -12.61 2.35 5.54
N LEU A 86 -13.20 1.20 5.84
CA LEU A 86 -13.17 0.03 4.97
C LEU A 86 -14.58 -0.59 4.90
N GLU A 87 -15.20 -0.53 3.73
CA GLU A 87 -16.49 -1.18 3.45
C GLU A 87 -16.28 -2.70 3.34
N TYR A 88 -16.18 -3.36 4.50
CA TYR A 88 -15.84 -4.79 4.55
C TYR A 88 -16.95 -5.70 4.02
N THR A 89 -18.15 -5.16 3.80
CA THR A 89 -19.25 -5.90 3.16
C THR A 89 -19.20 -5.83 1.63
N HIS A 90 -18.28 -5.08 1.03
CA HIS A 90 -18.12 -5.01 -0.42
C HIS A 90 -17.88 -6.42 -0.98
N ASP A 91 -18.51 -6.73 -2.13
CA ASP A 91 -18.47 -8.08 -2.71
C ASP A 91 -17.04 -8.59 -2.97
N ASP A 92 -16.11 -7.69 -3.28
CA ASP A 92 -14.70 -8.05 -3.50
C ASP A 92 -13.83 -8.04 -2.24
N LEU A 93 -14.32 -7.52 -1.10
CA LEU A 93 -13.52 -7.42 0.12
C LEU A 93 -13.99 -8.36 1.21
N LYS A 94 -15.27 -8.72 1.24
CA LYS A 94 -15.89 -9.50 2.33
C LYS A 94 -15.18 -10.80 2.67
N ASP A 95 -14.67 -11.52 1.66
CA ASP A 95 -13.99 -12.81 1.88
C ASP A 95 -12.55 -12.62 2.37
N ASN A 96 -11.95 -11.46 2.09
CA ASN A 96 -10.59 -11.10 2.49
C ASN A 96 -10.56 -10.20 3.74
N TYR A 97 -11.69 -9.72 4.22
CA TYR A 97 -11.76 -8.93 5.44
C TYR A 97 -11.26 -9.71 6.67
N ASP A 98 -10.55 -9.01 7.55
CA ASP A 98 -10.12 -9.51 8.86
C ASP A 98 -10.44 -8.49 9.96
N GLU A 99 -11.35 -8.88 10.85
CA GLU A 99 -11.81 -8.06 11.97
C GLU A 99 -10.77 -7.93 13.10
N GLU A 100 -9.82 -8.88 13.22
CA GLU A 100 -8.83 -8.87 14.32
C GLU A 100 -7.80 -7.75 14.15
N ILE A 101 -7.59 -7.31 12.92
CA ILE A 101 -6.68 -6.22 12.55
C ILE A 101 -7.42 -4.92 12.21
N SER A 102 -8.71 -4.84 12.55
CA SER A 102 -9.57 -3.69 12.26
C SER A 102 -9.99 -2.92 13.51
N ILE A 103 -10.04 -1.59 13.41
CA ILE A 103 -10.52 -0.70 14.45
C ILE A 103 -10.96 0.63 13.84
N ASN A 104 -11.93 1.28 14.46
CA ASN A 104 -12.26 2.68 14.22
C ASN A 104 -11.81 3.51 15.42
N LEU A 105 -10.76 4.31 15.24
CA LEU A 105 -10.17 5.11 16.32
C LEU A 105 -10.98 6.37 16.62
N ASN A 106 -11.68 6.91 15.62
CA ASN A 106 -12.56 8.07 15.79
C ASN A 106 -13.68 7.84 16.83
N TRP A 107 -14.15 6.60 16.98
CA TRP A 107 -15.14 6.22 18.01
C TRP A 107 -14.72 5.07 18.93
N ASN A 108 -13.47 4.61 18.83
CA ASN A 108 -12.93 3.49 19.61
C ASN A 108 -13.81 2.22 19.56
N LYS A 109 -14.28 1.85 18.36
CA LYS A 109 -15.10 0.65 18.11
C LYS A 109 -14.39 -0.28 17.12
N LYS A 110 -14.71 -1.59 17.11
CA LYS A 110 -14.09 -2.54 16.16
C LYS A 110 -14.49 -2.30 14.71
N ASP A 111 -15.73 -1.87 14.50
CA ASP A 111 -16.35 -1.72 13.19
C ASP A 111 -15.71 -0.59 12.35
N PRO A 112 -15.00 -0.92 11.25
CA PRO A 112 -14.30 0.05 10.42
C PRO A 112 -15.16 0.57 9.26
N MET A 113 -16.46 0.27 9.23
CA MET A 113 -17.34 0.70 8.14
C MET A 113 -17.29 2.23 7.97
N PRO A 114 -17.07 2.75 6.74
CA PRO A 114 -17.09 4.18 6.49
C PRO A 114 -18.49 4.75 6.76
N ARG A 115 -18.54 6.00 7.23
CA ARG A 115 -19.80 6.74 7.32
C ARG A 115 -20.23 7.22 5.94
N TYR A 116 -21.35 6.71 5.45
CA TYR A 116 -21.93 7.12 4.16
C TYR A 116 -22.48 8.55 4.18
N GLU A 117 -22.71 9.14 5.37
CA GLU A 117 -23.10 10.54 5.49
C GLU A 117 -22.00 11.49 5.02
N ASP A 118 -20.74 11.05 5.05
CA ASP A 118 -19.61 11.78 4.49
C ASP A 118 -19.15 11.09 3.19
N PRO A 119 -19.47 11.66 2.01
CA PRO A 119 -19.16 11.03 0.73
C PRO A 119 -17.66 11.03 0.41
N THR A 120 -16.82 11.65 1.25
CA THR A 120 -15.37 11.62 1.10
C THR A 120 -14.74 10.33 1.63
N ASN A 121 -15.42 9.61 2.53
CA ASN A 121 -15.01 8.35 3.15
C ASN A 121 -15.05 7.16 2.17
N THR A 122 -14.25 7.23 1.13
CA THR A 122 -14.19 6.24 0.05
C THR A 122 -12.77 5.76 -0.20
N HIS A 123 -11.78 6.42 0.37
CA HIS A 123 -10.38 6.26 0.01
C HIS A 123 -9.81 4.95 0.55
N GLY A 124 -10.05 4.62 1.82
CA GLY A 124 -9.58 3.37 2.43
C GLY A 124 -10.14 2.13 1.77
N THR A 125 -11.40 2.14 1.36
CA THR A 125 -12.01 1.02 0.61
C THR A 125 -11.38 0.84 -0.77
N ARG A 126 -11.02 1.94 -1.46
CA ARG A 126 -10.30 1.87 -2.74
C ARG A 126 -8.89 1.31 -2.57
N CYS A 127 -8.16 1.81 -1.57
CA CYS A 127 -6.81 1.32 -1.25
C CYS A 127 -6.83 -0.17 -0.84
N ALA A 128 -7.82 -0.59 -0.04
CA ALA A 128 -8.02 -2.00 0.29
C ALA A 128 -8.26 -2.85 -0.97
N GLY A 129 -9.06 -2.32 -1.91
CA GLY A 129 -9.34 -2.98 -3.18
C GLY A 129 -8.09 -3.19 -4.03
N GLU A 130 -7.25 -2.17 -4.18
CA GLU A 130 -5.97 -2.28 -4.91
C GLU A 130 -5.08 -3.41 -4.37
N ILE A 131 -5.13 -3.67 -3.06
CA ILE A 131 -4.30 -4.68 -2.41
C ILE A 131 -4.96 -6.06 -2.43
N ALA A 132 -6.22 -6.17 -2.01
CA ALA A 132 -6.84 -7.44 -1.64
C ALA A 132 -8.29 -7.61 -2.12
N MET A 133 -8.73 -6.87 -3.15
CA MET A 133 -9.99 -7.25 -3.82
C MET A 133 -9.86 -8.67 -4.41
N ALA A 134 -10.91 -9.47 -4.24
CA ALA A 134 -10.92 -10.87 -4.61
C ALA A 134 -10.69 -11.07 -6.12
N ALA A 135 -10.17 -12.25 -6.47
CA ALA A 135 -10.02 -12.66 -7.87
C ALA A 135 -11.07 -13.67 -8.26
N ASN A 136 -11.42 -13.70 -9.55
CA ASN A 136 -12.30 -14.67 -10.18
C ASN A 136 -13.74 -14.70 -9.62
N ASN A 137 -14.24 -13.58 -9.11
CA ASN A 137 -15.60 -13.48 -8.56
C ASN A 137 -16.55 -12.68 -9.46
N THR A 138 -16.12 -12.40 -10.71
CA THR A 138 -16.90 -11.68 -11.73
C THR A 138 -17.28 -10.25 -11.34
N LYS A 139 -16.50 -9.60 -10.46
CA LYS A 139 -16.81 -8.28 -9.94
C LYS A 139 -15.54 -7.42 -9.93
N CYS A 140 -15.68 -6.16 -10.34
CA CYS A 140 -14.58 -5.20 -10.44
C CYS A 140 -13.30 -5.78 -11.06
N GLY A 141 -12.16 -5.71 -10.37
CA GLY A 141 -10.87 -6.21 -10.82
C GLY A 141 -10.28 -7.19 -9.80
N VAL A 142 -8.97 -7.37 -9.85
CA VAL A 142 -8.21 -8.23 -8.93
C VAL A 142 -7.20 -7.41 -8.13
N GLY A 143 -7.09 -7.66 -6.83
CA GLY A 143 -6.06 -7.02 -5.99
C GLY A 143 -4.69 -7.66 -6.19
N VAL A 144 -3.61 -6.90 -6.00
CA VAL A 144 -2.22 -7.39 -6.14
C VAL A 144 -1.95 -8.64 -5.30
N ALA A 145 -2.57 -8.71 -4.13
CA ALA A 145 -2.49 -9.80 -3.18
C ALA A 145 -3.91 -10.31 -2.87
N TYR A 146 -4.62 -10.76 -3.91
CA TYR A 146 -6.04 -11.14 -3.87
C TYR A 146 -6.44 -12.29 -2.91
N ASN A 147 -5.49 -12.95 -2.22
CA ASN A 147 -5.78 -13.88 -1.12
C ASN A 147 -5.18 -13.43 0.23
N ALA A 148 -4.62 -12.22 0.31
CA ALA A 148 -4.24 -11.61 1.57
C ALA A 148 -5.50 -11.22 2.36
N LYS A 149 -5.33 -11.15 3.68
CA LYS A 149 -6.33 -10.59 4.58
C LYS A 149 -6.14 -9.08 4.69
N VAL A 150 -7.25 -8.35 4.74
CA VAL A 150 -7.25 -6.88 4.83
C VAL A 150 -8.13 -6.38 5.97
N GLY A 151 -7.60 -5.46 6.77
CA GLY A 151 -8.30 -4.77 7.85
C GLY A 151 -8.35 -3.27 7.65
N GLY A 152 -9.32 -2.62 8.30
CA GLY A 152 -9.47 -1.16 8.27
C GLY A 152 -9.17 -0.55 9.63
N ILE A 153 -8.25 0.41 9.66
CA ILE A 153 -7.94 1.26 10.81
C ILE A 153 -8.42 2.68 10.47
N VAL A 154 -9.58 3.06 11.00
CA VAL A 154 -10.17 4.38 10.73
C VAL A 154 -9.49 5.43 11.58
N LEU A 155 -8.77 6.33 10.90
CA LEU A 155 -8.02 7.46 11.47
C LEU A 155 -8.52 8.81 10.95
N LEU A 156 -9.00 8.85 9.69
CA LEU A 156 -9.18 10.10 8.92
C LEU A 156 -10.61 10.64 8.91
N ASP A 157 -11.58 9.93 9.49
CA ASP A 157 -13.00 10.32 9.52
C ASP A 157 -13.32 11.31 10.67
N GLY A 158 -12.44 12.28 10.91
CA GLY A 158 -12.54 13.21 12.04
C GLY A 158 -11.21 13.86 12.44
N LYS A 159 -11.15 14.38 13.67
CA LYS A 159 -9.91 14.97 14.19
C LYS A 159 -8.91 13.86 14.52
N THR A 160 -7.68 14.06 14.08
CA THR A 160 -6.55 13.17 14.35
C THR A 160 -5.56 13.90 15.25
N ASP A 161 -5.01 13.18 16.23
CA ASP A 161 -3.91 13.63 17.08
C ASP A 161 -2.79 12.57 17.14
N ASP A 162 -1.66 12.94 17.74
CA ASP A 162 -0.46 12.10 17.83
C ASP A 162 -0.72 10.76 18.55
N GLU A 163 -1.61 10.74 19.55
CA GLU A 163 -1.97 9.50 20.25
C GLU A 163 -2.74 8.56 19.30
N MET A 164 -3.72 9.09 18.56
CA MET A 164 -4.47 8.32 17.58
C MET A 164 -3.57 7.79 16.47
N GLU A 165 -2.65 8.61 15.94
CA GLU A 165 -1.65 8.16 14.96
C GLU A 165 -0.79 7.02 15.51
N ALA A 166 -0.27 7.16 16.73
CA ALA A 166 0.53 6.13 17.38
C ALA A 166 -0.26 4.82 17.56
N ARG A 167 -1.51 4.92 18.02
CA ARG A 167 -2.40 3.76 18.19
C ARG A 167 -2.70 3.08 16.86
N ALA A 168 -2.86 3.83 15.78
CA ALA A 168 -3.06 3.28 14.43
C ALA A 168 -1.83 2.45 13.99
N LEU A 169 -0.63 3.01 14.17
CA LEU A 169 0.63 2.41 13.75
C LEU A 169 1.01 1.12 14.49
N ILE A 170 0.46 0.89 15.70
CA ILE A 170 0.72 -0.32 16.49
C ILE A 170 -0.51 -1.23 16.64
N ASN A 171 -1.64 -0.90 16.00
CA ASN A 171 -2.87 -1.65 16.16
C ASN A 171 -2.69 -3.10 15.68
N ALA A 172 -2.85 -4.05 16.60
CA ALA A 172 -2.66 -5.47 16.31
C ALA A 172 -1.26 -5.80 15.72
N ASN A 173 -0.19 -5.17 16.23
CA ASN A 173 1.17 -5.36 15.70
C ASN A 173 1.68 -6.81 15.67
N SER A 174 1.11 -7.70 16.48
CA SER A 174 1.47 -9.11 16.51
C SER A 174 0.77 -9.93 15.42
N LEU A 175 -0.20 -9.32 14.73
CA LEU A 175 -1.03 -9.95 13.71
C LEU A 175 -0.85 -9.29 12.33
N VAL A 176 -0.66 -7.97 12.28
CA VAL A 176 -0.48 -7.20 11.04
C VAL A 176 0.94 -7.35 10.52
N ASP A 177 1.07 -7.76 9.26
CA ASP A 177 2.37 -7.85 8.58
C ASP A 177 2.75 -6.52 7.89
N ILE A 178 1.75 -5.83 7.33
CA ILE A 178 1.96 -4.60 6.55
C ILE A 178 0.90 -3.57 6.96
N TYR A 179 1.35 -2.36 7.29
CA TYR A 179 0.46 -1.20 7.40
C TYR A 179 0.58 -0.36 6.13
N SER A 180 -0.56 0.01 5.55
CA SER A 180 -0.65 0.92 4.42
C SER A 180 -1.43 2.16 4.82
N GLY A 181 -0.80 3.33 4.75
CA GLY A 181 -1.44 4.60 5.04
C GLY A 181 -0.92 5.68 4.10
N SER A 182 -1.85 6.40 3.46
CA SER A 182 -1.58 7.47 2.50
C SER A 182 -2.11 8.80 3.02
N TRP A 183 -1.71 9.13 4.25
CA TRP A 183 -2.02 10.39 4.91
C TRP A 183 -0.74 11.14 5.30
N GLY A 184 -0.88 12.42 5.62
CA GLY A 184 0.24 13.27 5.98
C GLY A 184 -0.15 14.74 6.13
N PRO A 185 0.83 15.64 6.29
CA PRO A 185 0.57 17.07 6.25
C PRO A 185 -0.03 17.47 4.91
N LYS A 186 -0.67 18.63 4.89
CA LYS A 186 -1.30 19.16 3.69
C LYS A 186 -0.28 19.41 2.58
N ASP A 187 -0.54 18.88 1.39
CA ASP A 187 0.30 19.02 0.19
C ASP A 187 0.21 20.41 -0.49
N ASP A 188 0.22 21.50 0.27
CA ASP A 188 0.20 22.87 -0.28
C ASP A 188 1.58 23.51 -0.45
N GLY A 189 2.64 22.78 -0.08
CA GLY A 189 4.02 23.26 -0.13
C GLY A 189 4.34 24.36 0.90
N LEU A 190 3.43 24.65 1.81
CA LEU A 190 3.59 25.63 2.90
C LEU A 190 3.73 24.94 4.25
N MET A 191 3.18 23.73 4.40
CA MET A 191 3.25 22.93 5.62
C MET A 191 4.22 21.75 5.45
N VAL A 192 5.12 21.59 6.42
CA VAL A 192 5.94 20.40 6.59
C VAL A 192 5.75 19.99 8.04
N ASP A 193 5.28 18.77 8.25
CA ASP A 193 5.07 18.19 9.57
C ASP A 193 5.68 16.79 9.62
N GLY A 194 6.05 16.35 10.82
CA GLY A 194 6.58 15.02 11.08
C GLY A 194 5.73 14.29 12.12
N PRO A 195 5.97 12.98 12.33
CA PRO A 195 5.26 12.25 13.38
C PRO A 195 5.52 12.92 14.73
N GLY A 196 4.47 13.02 15.56
CA GLY A 196 4.62 13.46 16.94
C GLY A 196 5.41 12.45 17.78
N VAL A 197 5.54 12.73 19.08
CA VAL A 197 6.39 11.91 19.98
C VAL A 197 5.83 10.50 20.12
N MET A 198 4.51 10.36 20.21
CA MET A 198 3.88 9.05 20.34
C MET A 198 3.96 8.26 19.03
N ALA A 199 3.71 8.90 17.89
CA ALA A 199 3.85 8.26 16.58
C ALA A 199 5.31 7.83 16.32
N GLN A 200 6.30 8.61 16.76
CA GLN A 200 7.71 8.20 16.72
C GLN A 200 7.96 6.95 17.56
N MET A 201 7.45 6.88 18.79
CA MET A 201 7.55 5.67 19.63
C MET A 201 6.87 4.47 18.99
N ALA A 202 5.72 4.65 18.34
CA ALA A 202 5.05 3.60 17.59
C ALA A 202 5.92 3.06 16.45
N PHE A 203 6.59 3.93 15.70
CA PHE A 203 7.58 3.51 14.71
C PHE A 203 8.75 2.78 15.36
N GLU A 204 9.26 3.23 16.50
CA GLU A 204 10.33 2.51 17.21
C GLU A 204 9.89 1.10 17.61
N ILE A 205 8.69 0.93 18.15
CA ILE A 205 8.13 -0.39 18.51
C ILE A 205 8.09 -1.32 17.28
N GLY A 206 7.67 -0.82 16.12
CA GLY A 206 7.57 -1.60 14.88
C GLY A 206 8.87 -1.76 14.09
N ALA A 207 9.86 -0.88 14.30
CA ALA A 207 11.07 -0.80 13.48
C ALA A 207 12.36 -1.17 14.24
N THR A 208 12.32 -1.39 15.55
CA THR A 208 13.48 -1.88 16.31
C THR A 208 13.94 -3.21 15.72
N LYS A 209 15.14 -3.21 15.14
CA LYS A 209 15.71 -4.32 14.38
C LYS A 209 17.15 -4.53 14.82
N VAL A 210 17.54 -5.79 14.98
CA VAL A 210 18.94 -6.15 15.19
C VAL A 210 19.62 -6.19 13.82
N THR A 211 20.65 -5.37 13.63
CA THR A 211 21.48 -5.42 12.41
C THR A 211 22.94 -5.05 12.71
N SER A 212 23.81 -5.21 11.72
CA SER A 212 25.23 -4.84 11.81
C SER A 212 25.43 -3.32 11.82
N ASP A 213 26.48 -2.86 12.50
CA ASP A 213 26.93 -1.47 12.52
C ASP A 213 28.46 -1.40 12.26
N ILE A 214 28.98 -0.20 12.04
CA ILE A 214 30.41 0.05 11.76
C ILE A 214 31.30 -0.43 12.91
N ASN A 215 32.58 -0.66 12.62
CA ASN A 215 33.57 -1.15 13.60
C ASN A 215 33.24 -2.54 14.18
N ASN A 216 32.57 -3.39 13.38
CA ASN A 216 32.23 -4.76 13.75
C ASN A 216 31.35 -4.83 15.01
N THR A 217 30.41 -3.88 15.14
CA THR A 217 29.42 -3.85 16.22
C THR A 217 28.03 -4.19 15.68
N CYS A 218 27.05 -4.31 16.59
CA CYS A 218 25.64 -4.49 16.25
C CYS A 218 24.85 -3.30 16.76
N THR A 219 23.77 -2.96 16.06
CA THR A 219 22.82 -1.93 16.48
C THR A 219 21.42 -2.52 16.62
N LEU A 220 20.67 -1.98 17.60
CA LEU A 220 19.23 -2.17 17.73
C LEU A 220 18.44 -1.02 17.08
N SER A 221 19.14 0.01 16.65
CA SER A 221 18.58 1.25 16.10
C SER A 221 18.88 1.33 14.61
N HIS A 222 17.85 1.10 13.81
CA HIS A 222 17.81 1.43 12.39
C HIS A 222 16.42 2.01 12.08
N THR A 223 16.30 3.33 12.10
CA THR A 223 14.99 4.00 12.04
C THR A 223 14.51 4.23 10.60
N GLY A 224 13.19 4.47 10.47
CA GLY A 224 12.54 4.94 9.24
C GLY A 224 12.28 3.90 8.15
N THR A 225 11.74 4.39 7.03
CA THR A 225 11.48 3.60 5.80
C THR A 225 12.74 2.94 5.24
N SER A 226 13.92 3.50 5.54
CA SER A 226 15.22 2.96 5.16
C SER A 226 15.48 1.56 5.71
N ALA A 227 14.84 1.16 6.82
CA ALA A 227 14.94 -0.20 7.36
C ALA A 227 13.98 -1.19 6.68
N ALA A 228 12.93 -0.71 6.02
CA ALA A 228 11.94 -1.54 5.33
C ALA A 228 12.44 -1.98 3.94
N ALA A 229 13.08 -1.07 3.21
CA ALA A 229 13.66 -1.35 1.89
C ALA A 229 14.64 -2.55 1.86
N PRO A 230 15.64 -2.68 2.76
CA PRO A 230 16.55 -3.83 2.75
C PRO A 230 15.87 -5.15 3.15
N LEU A 231 14.86 -5.11 4.02
CA LEU A 231 14.07 -6.32 4.34
C LEU A 231 13.23 -6.75 3.14
N ALA A 232 12.54 -5.82 2.49
CA ALA A 232 11.78 -6.11 1.27
C ALA A 232 12.69 -6.65 0.17
N ALA A 233 13.87 -6.07 -0.03
CA ALA A 233 14.87 -6.58 -0.96
C ALA A 233 15.34 -7.99 -0.59
N GLY A 234 15.55 -8.28 0.70
CA GLY A 234 15.89 -9.63 1.18
C GLY A 234 14.79 -10.65 0.91
N VAL A 235 13.52 -10.30 1.15
CA VAL A 235 12.36 -11.16 0.83
C VAL A 235 12.25 -11.42 -0.67
N ILE A 236 12.41 -10.39 -1.50
CA ILE A 236 12.43 -10.53 -2.96
C ILE A 236 13.61 -11.42 -3.39
N ALA A 237 14.80 -11.24 -2.82
CA ALA A 237 15.96 -12.08 -3.14
C ALA A 237 15.73 -13.55 -2.76
N LEU A 238 15.12 -13.84 -1.61
CA LEU A 238 14.74 -15.20 -1.22
C LEU A 238 13.71 -15.80 -2.18
N ALA A 239 12.70 -15.02 -2.59
CA ALA A 239 11.72 -15.45 -3.58
C ALA A 239 12.38 -15.76 -4.93
N LEU A 240 13.41 -15.00 -5.32
CA LEU A 240 14.19 -15.24 -6.54
C LEU A 240 15.17 -16.41 -6.41
N GLU A 241 15.78 -16.66 -5.25
CA GLU A 241 16.69 -17.80 -5.03
C GLU A 241 15.96 -19.14 -5.09
N ALA A 242 14.74 -19.20 -4.53
CA ALA A 242 13.87 -20.38 -4.66
C ALA A 242 13.62 -20.79 -6.12
N ASN A 243 13.93 -19.91 -7.08
CA ASN A 243 13.80 -20.10 -8.52
C ASN A 243 15.00 -20.82 -9.18
N ILE A 244 16.14 -21.02 -8.50
CA ILE A 244 17.31 -21.69 -9.10
C ILE A 244 17.12 -23.21 -9.20
N VAL A 245 16.17 -23.81 -8.46
CA VAL A 245 15.98 -25.27 -8.41
C VAL A 245 14.94 -25.76 -9.44
N ALA A 246 14.37 -24.88 -10.27
CA ALA A 246 13.33 -25.22 -11.26
C ALA A 246 13.76 -24.97 -12.73
N ILE A 247 15.00 -25.32 -13.07
CA ILE A 247 15.45 -25.47 -14.48
C ILE A 247 15.75 -26.96 -14.74
#